data_AF-A0A7R8ZYY1-F1
#
_entry.id   AF-A0A7R8ZYY1-F1
#
_cell.length_a   1.000
_cell.length_b   1.000
_cell.length_c   1.000
_cell.angle_alpha   90.00
_cell.angle_beta   90.00
_cell.angle_gamma   90.00
#
_symmetry.space_group_name_H-M   'P 1'
#
loop_
_entity.id
_entity.type
_entity.pdbx_description
1 polymer ?
#
loop_
_entity_poly.entity_id
_entity_poly.type
_entity_poly.pdbx_seq_one_letter_code
_entity_poly.pdbx_strand_id
1 'polypeptide(L)'
;MQMAVIEFARNVLDYKEADSTEINAQTKYPVISLMDEQKNLSYKGGTMRLGNWACQIERKSKAFQIYGKESIEERHRHRYEFNNEYLEAFREHGMKTSGVNPDTGLVEIIELENHPF
;
A
#
# COMPACT_ATOMS: atom_id res chain seq x y z
N MET A 1 -0.69 6.18 -4.58
CA MET A 1 0.02 4.96 -4.14
C MET A 1 -0.21 3.79 -5.09
N GLN A 2 -1.44 3.31 -5.28
CA GLN A 2 -1.76 2.07 -6.01
C GLN A 2 -1.08 1.91 -7.39
N MET A 3 -1.15 2.93 -8.25
CA MET A 3 -0.53 2.85 -9.58
C MET A 3 1.00 2.78 -9.54
N ALA A 4 1.65 3.41 -8.57
CA ALA A 4 3.11 3.34 -8.41
C ALA A 4 3.54 1.92 -8.01
N VAL A 5 2.75 1.25 -7.17
CA VAL A 5 2.97 -0.16 -6.78
C VAL A 5 2.85 -1.06 -8.00
N ILE A 6 1.81 -0.87 -8.83
CA ILE A 6 1.59 -1.67 -10.04
C ILE A 6 2.72 -1.46 -11.06
N GLU A 7 3.14 -0.21 -11.28
CA GLU A 7 4.23 0.12 -12.21
C GLU A 7 5.56 -0.51 -11.76
N PHE A 8 5.89 -0.37 -10.48
CA PHE A 8 7.10 -0.96 -9.90
C PHE A 8 7.09 -2.49 -10.00
N ALA A 9 5.96 -3.15 -9.71
CA ALA A 9 5.83 -4.58 -9.87
C ALA A 9 6.10 -5.02 -11.33
N ARG A 10 5.53 -4.32 -12.32
CA ARG A 10 5.69 -4.68 -13.73
C ARG A 10 7.11 -4.49 -14.24
N ASN A 11 7.78 -3.43 -13.80
CA ASN A 11 9.02 -2.98 -14.43
C ASN A 11 10.28 -3.27 -13.61
N VAL A 12 10.18 -3.33 -12.28
CA VAL A 12 11.31 -3.64 -11.39
C VAL A 12 11.27 -5.09 -10.92
N LEU A 13 10.10 -5.60 -10.54
CA LEU A 13 9.94 -7.01 -10.10
C LEU A 13 9.67 -7.99 -11.25
N ASP A 14 9.54 -7.49 -12.47
CA ASP A 14 9.21 -8.26 -13.69
C ASP A 14 7.84 -8.99 -13.65
N TYR A 15 6.94 -8.57 -12.75
CA TYR A 15 5.57 -9.08 -12.66
C TYR A 15 4.69 -8.43 -13.74
N LYS A 16 4.91 -8.80 -15.00
CA LYS A 16 4.27 -8.16 -16.18
C LYS A 16 2.76 -8.07 -16.12
N GLU A 17 2.11 -9.05 -15.50
CA GLU A 17 0.66 -9.12 -15.37
C GLU A 17 0.13 -8.53 -14.06
N ALA A 18 0.98 -7.90 -13.23
CA ALA A 18 0.55 -7.31 -11.96
C ALA A 18 -0.50 -6.23 -12.16
N ASP A 19 -1.55 -6.24 -11.35
CA ASP A 19 -2.63 -5.26 -11.43
C ASP A 19 -3.37 -5.15 -10.09
N SER A 20 -4.31 -4.21 -10.03
CA SER A 20 -5.34 -4.17 -9.00
C SER A 20 -6.46 -5.15 -9.33
N THR A 21 -6.97 -5.85 -8.31
CA THR A 21 -8.19 -6.66 -8.46
C THR A 21 -9.45 -5.82 -8.72
N GLU A 22 -9.36 -4.49 -8.59
CA GLU A 22 -10.40 -3.56 -9.05
C GLU A 22 -10.54 -3.57 -10.58
N ILE A 23 -9.41 -3.60 -11.29
CA ILE A 23 -9.34 -3.46 -12.74
C ILE A 23 -9.33 -4.84 -13.40
N ASN A 24 -8.50 -5.75 -12.89
CA ASN A 24 -8.38 -7.11 -13.38
C ASN A 24 -8.46 -8.10 -12.21
N ALA A 25 -9.65 -8.61 -11.93
CA ALA A 25 -9.86 -9.60 -10.87
C ALA A 25 -9.13 -10.94 -11.11
N GLN A 26 -8.62 -11.19 -12.31
CA GLN A 26 -7.90 -12.41 -12.70
C GLN A 26 -6.40 -12.18 -12.89
N THR A 27 -5.86 -11.02 -12.46
CA THR A 27 -4.41 -10.78 -12.50
C THR A 27 -3.66 -11.90 -11.78
N LYS A 28 -2.53 -12.32 -12.38
CA LYS A 28 -1.63 -13.30 -11.74
C LYS A 28 -0.92 -12.74 -10.51
N TYR A 29 -0.77 -11.41 -10.44
CA TYR A 29 -0.06 -10.74 -9.34
C TYR A 29 -0.93 -9.60 -8.79
N PRO A 30 -1.91 -9.91 -7.92
CA PRO A 30 -2.78 -8.91 -7.29
C PRO A 30 -2.05 -8.10 -6.21
N VAL A 31 -1.17 -7.20 -6.64
CA VAL A 31 -0.36 -6.34 -5.76
C VAL A 31 -1.20 -5.26 -5.07
N ILE A 32 -2.36 -4.93 -5.62
CA ILE A 32 -3.39 -4.10 -4.99
C ILE A 32 -4.68 -4.91 -4.92
N SER A 33 -5.25 -5.04 -3.72
CA SER A 33 -6.48 -5.82 -3.52
C SER A 33 -7.32 -5.33 -2.36
N LEU A 34 -8.57 -5.79 -2.26
CA LEU A 34 -9.32 -5.73 -1.00
C LEU A 34 -8.59 -6.56 0.06
N MET A 35 -8.78 -6.22 1.33
CA MET A 35 -8.28 -7.03 2.46
C MET A 35 -8.88 -8.45 2.39
N ASP A 36 -8.14 -9.47 2.85
CA ASP A 36 -8.60 -10.87 2.80
C ASP A 36 -9.96 -11.08 3.46
N GLU A 37 -10.18 -10.45 4.62
CA GLU A 37 -11.43 -10.45 5.37
C GLU A 37 -12.60 -9.89 4.55
N GLN A 38 -12.31 -9.03 3.57
CA GLN A 38 -13.27 -8.35 2.72
C GLN A 38 -13.48 -9.04 1.36
N LYS A 39 -12.60 -9.97 0.95
CA LYS A 39 -12.68 -10.66 -0.35
C LYS A 39 -13.97 -11.49 -0.51
N ASN A 40 -14.51 -12.02 0.59
CA ASN A 40 -15.72 -12.85 0.61
C ASN A 40 -17.02 -12.07 0.85
N LEU A 41 -16.96 -10.74 1.04
CA LEU A 41 -18.15 -9.93 1.28
C LEU A 41 -18.89 -9.68 -0.04
N SER A 42 -20.08 -10.24 -0.18
CA SER A 42 -20.97 -10.03 -1.34
C SER A 42 -21.42 -8.57 -1.48
N TYR A 43 -21.46 -7.82 -0.38
CA TYR A 43 -21.71 -6.38 -0.33
C TYR A 43 -20.41 -5.62 -0.06
N LYS A 44 -19.84 -4.99 -1.10
CA LYS A 44 -18.66 -4.11 -1.01
C LYS A 44 -18.92 -2.77 -0.25
N GLY A 45 -20.09 -2.61 0.37
CA GLY A 45 -20.43 -1.42 1.16
C GLY A 45 -19.57 -1.28 2.43
N GLY A 46 -19.17 -2.40 3.04
CA GLY A 46 -18.37 -2.44 4.27
C GLY A 46 -16.86 -2.33 4.09
N THR A 47 -16.36 -2.20 2.85
CA THR A 47 -14.91 -2.26 2.58
C THR A 47 -14.24 -0.89 2.45
N MET A 48 -15.02 0.20 2.58
CA MET A 48 -14.49 1.56 2.47
C MET A 48 -13.77 1.98 3.75
N ARG A 49 -12.49 2.36 3.62
CA ARG A 49 -11.79 3.17 4.61
C ARG A 49 -12.15 4.62 4.39
N LEU A 50 -12.95 5.17 5.29
CA LEU A 50 -13.43 6.55 5.24
C LEU A 50 -13.17 7.27 6.57
N GLY A 51 -12.61 8.47 6.53
CA GLY A 51 -12.35 9.27 7.72
C GLY A 51 -10.90 9.20 8.18
N ASN A 52 -10.64 9.53 9.45
CA ASN A 52 -9.28 9.55 10.00
C ASN A 52 -8.79 8.12 10.28
N TRP A 53 -7.58 7.81 9.82
CA TRP A 53 -6.90 6.56 10.14
C TRP A 53 -5.48 6.87 10.62
N ALA A 54 -5.04 6.11 11.62
CA ALA A 54 -3.70 6.20 12.15
C ALA A 54 -2.67 5.70 11.12
N CYS A 55 -1.52 6.38 11.08
CA CYS A 55 -0.35 5.96 10.35
C CYS A 55 0.88 6.15 11.24
N GLN A 56 1.63 5.06 11.43
CA GLN A 56 2.89 5.02 12.13
C GLN A 56 4.02 5.13 11.09
N ILE A 57 4.74 6.25 11.14
CA ILE A 57 5.82 6.62 10.23
C ILE A 57 7.17 6.12 10.74
N GLU A 58 8.02 5.62 9.84
CA GLU A 58 9.40 5.27 10.14
C GLU A 58 10.29 6.51 10.32
N ARG A 59 11.04 6.59 11.43
CA ARG A 59 11.89 7.75 11.78
C ARG A 59 12.94 8.13 10.72
N LYS A 60 13.41 7.18 9.91
CA LYS A 60 14.45 7.41 8.90
C LYS A 60 13.89 7.79 7.53
N SER A 61 12.57 7.89 7.41
CA SER A 61 11.88 8.19 6.15
C SER A 61 11.83 9.69 5.84
N LYS A 62 11.52 10.03 4.59
CA LYS A 62 11.19 11.41 4.21
C LYS A 62 9.86 11.85 4.80
N ALA A 63 8.90 10.93 4.91
CA ALA A 63 7.64 11.20 5.59
C ALA A 63 7.88 11.74 7.01
N PHE A 64 8.80 11.16 7.78
CA PHE A 64 9.14 11.66 9.12
C PHE A 64 9.77 13.06 9.07
N GLN A 65 10.64 13.34 8.10
CA GLN A 65 11.25 14.66 7.93
C GLN A 65 10.20 15.74 7.63
N ILE A 66 9.13 15.39 6.90
CA ILE A 66 8.04 16.31 6.55
C ILE A 66 7.09 16.50 7.73
N TYR A 67 6.62 15.41 8.34
CA TYR A 67 5.62 15.48 9.41
C TYR A 67 6.22 15.87 10.78
N GLY A 68 7.50 15.56 11.02
CA GLY A 68 8.16 15.77 12.31
C GLY A 68 7.59 14.91 13.45
N LYS A 69 6.78 13.89 13.12
CA LYS A 69 6.05 13.03 14.06
C LYS A 69 6.02 11.59 13.55
N GLU A 70 6.06 10.67 14.49
CA GLU A 70 5.97 9.22 14.23
C GLU A 70 4.52 8.74 14.10
N SER A 71 3.61 9.32 14.88
CA SER A 71 2.19 8.94 14.86
C SER A 71 1.40 10.11 14.30
N ILE A 72 0.71 9.87 13.21
CA ILE A 72 -0.15 10.84 12.53
C ILE A 72 -1.53 10.23 12.26
N GLU A 73 -2.49 11.08 11.98
CA GLU A 73 -3.80 10.68 11.46
C GLU A 73 -4.08 11.44 10.18
N GLU A 74 -4.52 10.70 9.15
CA GLU A 74 -4.87 11.28 7.86
C GLU A 74 -6.24 10.80 7.41
N ARG A 75 -6.85 11.55 6.49
CA ARG A 75 -8.18 11.23 5.96
C ARG A 75 -8.09 10.25 4.80
N HIS A 76 -8.67 9.07 4.98
CA HIS A 76 -8.80 8.03 3.96
C HIS A 76 -10.15 8.12 3.27
N ARG A 77 -10.15 7.75 1.99
CA ARG A 77 -11.35 7.50 1.18
C ARG A 77 -10.98 6.56 0.04
N HIS A 78 -10.78 5.30 0.36
CA HIS A 78 -10.49 4.26 -0.63
C HIS A 78 -10.90 2.88 -0.08
N ARG A 79 -10.77 1.84 -0.91
CA ARG A 79 -11.17 0.46 -0.58
C ARG A 79 -10.08 -0.57 -0.81
N TYR A 80 -9.16 -0.28 -1.72
CA TYR A 80 -8.17 -1.24 -2.20
C TYR A 80 -6.82 -0.86 -1.60
N GLU A 81 -6.16 -1.84 -1.04
CA GLU A 81 -4.96 -1.71 -0.25
C GLU A 81 -3.77 -2.34 -0.98
N PHE A 82 -2.56 -2.05 -0.51
CA PHE A 82 -1.40 -2.86 -0.85
C PHE A 82 -1.59 -4.29 -0.35
N ASN A 83 -1.34 -5.29 -1.19
CA ASN A 83 -1.37 -6.68 -0.76
C ASN A 83 -0.04 -7.03 -0.05
N ASN A 84 -0.09 -7.16 1.27
CA ASN A 84 1.09 -7.40 2.12
C ASN A 84 1.84 -8.70 1.79
N GLU A 85 1.24 -9.66 1.06
CA GLU A 85 1.96 -10.84 0.54
C GLU A 85 3.17 -10.47 -0.34
N TYR A 86 3.12 -9.30 -0.99
CA TYR A 86 4.17 -8.81 -1.89
C TYR A 86 5.18 -7.90 -1.20
N LEU A 87 4.96 -7.55 0.08
CA LEU A 87 5.73 -6.52 0.77
C LEU A 87 7.23 -6.79 0.76
N GLU A 88 7.63 -8.04 1.00
CA GLU A 88 9.05 -8.42 1.05
C GLU A 88 9.72 -8.23 -0.31
N ALA A 89 9.08 -8.67 -1.40
CA ALA A 89 9.61 -8.52 -2.75
C ALA A 89 9.84 -7.05 -3.11
N PHE A 90 8.91 -6.16 -2.76
CA PHE A 90 9.06 -4.72 -2.98
C PHE A 90 10.23 -4.14 -2.18
N ARG A 91 10.34 -4.52 -0.90
CA ARG A 91 11.40 -4.05 -0.01
C ARG A 91 12.78 -4.46 -0.51
N GLU A 92 12.95 -5.72 -0.90
CA GLU A 92 14.22 -6.26 -1.43
C GLU A 92 14.69 -5.53 -2.69
N HIS A 93 13.77 -4.94 -3.46
CA HIS A 93 14.06 -4.22 -4.70
C HIS A 93 14.07 -2.70 -4.52
N GLY A 94 13.98 -2.21 -3.28
CA GLY A 94 14.18 -0.80 -2.94
C GLY A 94 12.92 0.05 -2.84
N MET A 95 11.72 -0.52 -2.93
CA MET A 95 10.50 0.19 -2.52
C MET A 95 10.17 -0.19 -1.07
N LYS A 96 10.37 0.77 -0.16
CA LYS A 96 10.10 0.62 1.28
C LYS A 96 8.73 1.15 1.65
N THR A 97 8.21 0.67 2.77
CA THR A 97 7.01 1.23 3.41
C THR A 97 7.44 2.15 4.54
N SER A 98 7.30 3.46 4.34
CA SER A 98 7.67 4.44 5.35
C SER A 98 6.54 4.80 6.32
N GLY A 99 5.34 4.28 6.08
CA GLY A 99 4.18 4.48 6.95
C GLY A 99 3.21 3.31 6.86
N VAL A 100 2.79 2.81 8.02
CA VAL A 100 1.85 1.69 8.15
C VAL A 100 0.79 1.99 9.19
N ASN A 101 -0.43 1.50 9.02
CA ASN A 101 -1.42 1.55 10.08
C ASN A 101 -0.99 0.60 11.22
N PRO A 102 -0.88 1.06 12.47
CA PRO A 102 -0.35 0.25 13.57
C PRO A 102 -1.29 -0.88 14.01
N ASP A 103 -2.59 -0.77 13.74
CA ASP A 103 -3.59 -1.76 14.18
C ASP A 103 -3.77 -2.87 13.14
N THR A 104 -3.77 -2.49 11.85
CA THR A 104 -4.06 -3.42 10.74
C THR A 104 -2.80 -3.86 9.98
N GLY A 105 -1.68 -3.16 10.13
CA GLY A 105 -0.46 -3.39 9.35
C GLY A 105 -0.58 -3.01 7.87
N LEU A 106 -1.64 -2.28 7.48
CA LEU A 106 -1.82 -1.82 6.11
C LEU A 106 -0.76 -0.77 5.75
N VAL A 107 -0.24 -0.87 4.53
CA VAL A 107 0.72 0.10 3.99
C VAL A 107 0.00 1.39 3.62
N GLU A 108 0.44 2.51 4.20
CA GLU A 108 -0.13 3.83 3.96
C GLU A 108 0.80 4.73 3.13
N ILE A 109 2.12 4.58 3.34
CA ILE A 109 3.14 5.41 2.68
C ILE A 109 4.24 4.49 2.14
N ILE A 110 4.60 4.73 0.88
CA ILE A 110 5.70 4.07 0.18
C ILE A 110 6.77 5.11 -0.18
N GLU A 111 8.04 4.68 -0.15
CA GLU A 111 9.19 5.47 -0.58
C GLU A 111 10.11 4.60 -1.43
N LEU A 112 10.72 5.20 -2.46
CA LEU A 112 11.70 4.54 -3.30
C LEU A 112 13.10 4.92 -2.84
N GLU A 113 13.93 3.91 -2.56
CA GLU A 113 15.33 4.10 -2.23
C GLU A 113 16.11 4.73 -3.37
N ASN A 114 17.10 5.54 -3.02
CA ASN A 114 17.98 6.24 -3.98
C ASN A 114 17.24 7.17 -4.95
N HIS A 115 15.96 7.48 -4.70
CA HIS A 115 15.22 8.53 -5.39
C HIS A 115 15.24 9.82 -4.53
N PRO A 116 15.41 11.03 -5.11
CA PRO A 116 15.53 12.26 -4.32
C PRO A 116 14.26 12.64 -3.57
N PHE A 117 13.07 12.25 -4.05
CA PHE A 117 11.79 12.44 -3.35
C PHE A 117 10.93 11.18 -3.42
#